data_AF-A0A7X8R7Y3-F1
#
_entry.id   AF-A0A7X8R7Y3-F1
#
_cell.length_a   1.000
_cell.length_b   1.000
_cell.length_c   1.000
_cell.angle_alpha   90.00
_cell.angle_beta   90.00
_cell.angle_gamma   90.00
#
_symmetry.space_group_name_H-M   'P 1'
#
loop_
_entity.id
_entity.type
_entity.pdbx_description
1 polymer ?
#
loop_
_entity_poly.entity_id
_entity_poly.type
_entity_poly.pdbx_seq_one_letter_code
_entity_poly.pdbx_strand_id
1 'polypeptide(L)'
;MTKRPLVTESRVEQVALERSGRQFIYLPIEKIPVIEVDNFPALGKLAALRFLEWVQSNPEGIVSLPTGKTPEHFIEWVMHYLKKWDEKEIQKDLETNGVDPALRPRMDQLRFVQIDEFYPINPAQTNSFAHYIQTFYIRGFGLNNRNALLLNAWSTGMPPGLTPDQVFPNEAVDLSLRIRHGKNHLEILQREVIERVDEYCTNYERQIRDLGGIGFFLGGIGPDGHIGFNVSGSDHFSTTRLTATNYETQAAAAGDLGGIEVARRRLVITIGLSTITYNPDGVAIIIAAGEAKAKVIQNAVEAPASNLYPATVLHKLKNARFYITKGAAKLLIERRYEDVTRMDPVPEPEIDHIVIDLARHQHKRLSALDQKDFAAIRSSERVWTKSGKTVAKLTAQVAERLTKKIEDGLKAVEGESFLHTAPHHDDIILGYWAYVLHLVRSPLNSHHVAYMTSGFNAVTNFYVQQQLENLQRFITAPS
;
A
#
# COMPACT_ATOMS: atom_id res chain seq x y z
N MET A 1 -0.05 -16.14 -23.87
CA MET A 1 -0.86 -15.22 -23.06
C MET A 1 -2.24 -15.81 -22.91
N THR A 2 -2.57 -16.32 -21.72
CA THR A 2 -3.94 -16.72 -21.36
C THR A 2 -4.87 -15.52 -21.53
N LYS A 3 -5.99 -15.68 -22.25
CA LYS A 3 -6.98 -14.60 -22.40
C LYS A 3 -7.50 -14.25 -21.00
N ARG A 4 -7.28 -13.02 -20.55
CA ARG A 4 -7.86 -12.55 -19.29
C ARG A 4 -9.37 -12.49 -19.39
N PRO A 5 -10.09 -12.82 -18.31
CA PRO A 5 -11.52 -12.68 -18.30
C PRO A 5 -11.90 -11.19 -18.22
N LEU A 6 -12.84 -10.78 -19.07
CA LEU A 6 -13.38 -9.40 -19.09
C LEU A 6 -14.39 -9.17 -17.95
N VAL A 7 -14.83 -10.25 -17.32
CA VAL A 7 -15.79 -10.30 -16.23
C VAL A 7 -15.24 -11.13 -15.10
N THR A 8 -15.62 -10.83 -13.87
CA THR A 8 -15.25 -11.63 -12.71
C THR A 8 -16.20 -12.81 -12.50
N GLU A 9 -15.67 -13.94 -12.06
CA GLU A 9 -16.43 -15.13 -11.64
C GLU A 9 -16.92 -15.01 -10.18
N SER A 10 -16.45 -14.02 -9.43
CA SER A 10 -16.88 -13.74 -8.05
C SER A 10 -18.19 -12.96 -8.02
N ARG A 11 -19.16 -13.45 -7.25
CA ARG A 11 -20.43 -12.77 -7.02
C ARG A 11 -20.22 -11.49 -6.19
N VAL A 12 -19.29 -11.51 -5.22
CA VAL A 12 -18.91 -10.32 -4.44
C VAL A 12 -18.40 -9.21 -5.36
N GLU A 13 -17.49 -9.54 -6.29
CA GLU A 13 -16.92 -8.58 -7.22
C GLU A 13 -17.96 -8.10 -8.25
N GLN A 14 -18.85 -8.98 -8.73
CA GLN A 14 -19.97 -8.60 -9.61
C GLN A 14 -20.87 -7.55 -8.95
N VAL A 15 -21.30 -7.78 -7.71
CA VAL A 15 -22.13 -6.82 -6.95
C VAL A 15 -21.41 -5.48 -6.76
N ALA A 16 -20.10 -5.50 -6.49
CA ALA A 16 -19.31 -4.27 -6.36
C ALA A 16 -19.25 -3.48 -7.68
N LEU A 17 -19.03 -4.17 -8.81
CA LEU A 17 -18.99 -3.56 -10.14
C LEU A 17 -20.36 -2.98 -10.54
N GLU A 18 -21.44 -3.72 -10.32
CA GLU A 18 -22.81 -3.26 -10.58
C GLU A 18 -23.13 -1.97 -9.80
N ARG A 19 -22.80 -1.93 -8.50
CA ARG A 19 -23.01 -0.73 -7.67
C ARG A 19 -22.19 0.47 -8.12
N SER A 20 -20.95 0.24 -8.56
CA SER A 20 -20.08 1.31 -9.05
C SER A 20 -20.42 1.77 -10.47
N GLY A 21 -21.14 0.95 -11.24
CA GLY A 21 -21.34 1.13 -12.67
C GLY A 21 -20.04 1.15 -13.48
N ARG A 22 -18.93 0.61 -12.94
CA ARG A 22 -17.64 0.54 -13.62
C ARG A 22 -17.47 -0.79 -14.34
N GLN A 23 -16.64 -0.78 -15.38
CA GLN A 23 -16.16 -2.03 -15.96
C GLN A 23 -15.08 -2.65 -15.07
N PHE A 24 -14.96 -3.97 -15.13
CA PHE A 24 -13.92 -4.70 -14.40
C PHE A 24 -12.51 -4.31 -14.87
N ILE A 25 -12.37 -4.10 -16.19
CA ILE A 25 -11.12 -3.69 -16.83
C ILE A 25 -11.41 -2.86 -18.09
N TYR A 26 -10.63 -1.78 -18.30
CA TYR A 26 -10.69 -0.93 -19.49
C TYR A 26 -9.51 -1.20 -20.43
N LEU A 27 -9.71 -2.12 -21.38
CA LEU A 27 -8.70 -2.48 -22.39
C LEU A 27 -8.58 -1.42 -23.50
N PRO A 28 -7.40 -1.29 -24.14
CA PRO A 28 -6.17 -2.02 -23.89
C PRO A 28 -5.25 -1.37 -22.84
N ILE A 29 -5.65 -0.26 -22.23
CA ILE A 29 -4.79 0.53 -21.33
C ILE A 29 -4.55 -0.21 -20.02
N GLU A 30 -5.62 -0.62 -19.33
CA GLU A 30 -5.50 -1.41 -18.11
C GLU A 30 -5.01 -2.82 -18.46
N LYS A 31 -3.91 -3.25 -17.84
CA LYS A 31 -3.34 -4.59 -18.03
C LYS A 31 -3.87 -5.58 -17.00
N ILE A 32 -4.51 -5.12 -15.94
CA ILE A 32 -5.04 -5.91 -14.83
C ILE A 32 -6.33 -5.26 -14.32
N PRO A 33 -7.37 -6.04 -13.96
CA PRO A 33 -8.62 -5.49 -13.47
C PRO A 33 -8.49 -4.64 -12.19
N VAL A 34 -9.41 -3.69 -12.05
CA VAL A 34 -9.47 -2.76 -10.91
C VAL A 34 -10.92 -2.63 -10.45
N ILE A 35 -11.13 -2.73 -9.13
CA ILE A 35 -12.41 -2.40 -8.48
C ILE A 35 -12.20 -1.21 -7.56
N GLU A 36 -12.97 -0.15 -7.78
CA GLU A 36 -12.92 1.08 -6.99
C GLU A 36 -13.91 1.03 -5.84
N VAL A 37 -13.51 1.61 -4.71
CA VAL A 37 -14.38 1.86 -3.55
C VAL A 37 -14.23 3.31 -3.08
N ASP A 38 -15.20 3.79 -2.31
CA ASP A 38 -15.21 5.20 -1.89
C ASP A 38 -14.17 5.52 -0.82
N ASN A 39 -13.92 4.59 0.10
CA ASN A 39 -13.10 4.86 1.28
C ASN A 39 -12.39 3.60 1.79
N PHE A 40 -11.50 3.81 2.77
CA PHE A 40 -10.63 2.76 3.31
C PHE A 40 -11.38 1.67 4.09
N PRO A 41 -12.40 1.96 4.92
CA PRO A 41 -13.25 0.91 5.50
C PRO A 41 -13.98 0.05 4.47
N ALA A 42 -14.52 0.67 3.40
CA ALA A 42 -15.18 -0.06 2.31
C ALA A 42 -14.20 -0.96 1.55
N LEU A 43 -12.93 -0.54 1.44
CA LEU A 43 -11.85 -1.35 0.86
C LEU A 43 -11.62 -2.63 1.66
N GLY A 44 -11.50 -2.50 2.99
CA GLY A 44 -11.37 -3.64 3.89
C GLY A 44 -12.58 -4.58 3.83
N LYS A 45 -13.80 -4.02 3.80
CA LYS A 45 -15.04 -4.80 3.70
C LYS A 45 -15.10 -5.62 2.40
N LEU A 46 -14.79 -5.01 1.25
CA LEU A 46 -14.78 -5.70 -0.03
C LEU A 46 -13.75 -6.85 -0.04
N ALA A 47 -12.54 -6.60 0.46
CA ALA A 47 -11.53 -7.63 0.58
C ALA A 47 -11.97 -8.78 1.52
N ALA A 48 -12.63 -8.46 2.63
CA ALA A 48 -13.11 -9.44 3.60
C ALA A 48 -14.21 -10.34 3.02
N LEU A 49 -15.21 -9.75 2.38
CA LEU A 49 -16.30 -10.47 1.71
C LEU A 49 -15.74 -11.39 0.61
N ARG A 50 -14.82 -10.87 -0.21
CA ARG A 50 -14.21 -11.67 -1.29
C ARG A 50 -13.40 -12.85 -0.74
N PHE A 51 -12.68 -12.62 0.36
CA PHE A 51 -11.94 -13.69 1.04
C PHE A 51 -12.88 -14.76 1.58
N LEU A 52 -13.96 -14.39 2.27
CA LEU A 52 -14.94 -15.34 2.81
C LEU A 52 -15.62 -16.15 1.71
N GLU A 53 -16.03 -15.51 0.61
CA GLU A 53 -16.56 -16.19 -0.59
C GLU A 53 -15.55 -17.19 -1.16
N TRP A 54 -14.27 -16.80 -1.25
CA TRP A 54 -13.23 -17.70 -1.74
C TRP A 54 -13.04 -18.91 -0.81
N VAL A 55 -13.05 -18.71 0.51
CA VAL A 55 -12.91 -19.80 1.50
C VAL A 55 -14.09 -20.77 1.44
N GLN A 56 -15.32 -20.31 1.17
CA GLN A 56 -16.48 -21.19 0.97
C GLN A 56 -16.25 -22.20 -0.15
N SER A 57 -15.58 -21.77 -1.22
CA SER A 57 -15.26 -22.63 -2.37
C SER A 57 -13.94 -23.40 -2.20
N ASN A 58 -13.08 -22.99 -1.27
CA ASN A 58 -11.73 -23.52 -1.07
C ASN A 58 -11.45 -23.76 0.43
N PRO A 59 -12.20 -24.67 1.10
CA PRO A 59 -12.12 -24.83 2.55
C PRO A 59 -10.73 -25.30 3.05
N GLU A 60 -9.94 -25.95 2.21
CA GLU A 60 -8.57 -26.39 2.51
C GLU A 60 -7.50 -25.63 1.70
N GLY A 61 -7.90 -24.47 1.18
CA GLY A 61 -7.08 -23.62 0.33
C GLY A 61 -5.86 -23.05 1.06
N ILE A 62 -4.88 -22.62 0.27
CA ILE A 62 -3.65 -22.00 0.76
C ILE A 62 -3.79 -20.50 0.65
N VAL A 63 -3.65 -19.81 1.77
CA VAL A 63 -3.83 -18.37 1.89
C VAL A 63 -2.52 -17.72 2.32
N SER A 64 -2.27 -16.53 1.79
CA SER A 64 -1.16 -15.68 2.22
C SER A 64 -1.68 -14.25 2.34
N LEU A 65 -1.60 -13.70 3.54
CA LEU A 65 -2.24 -12.43 3.93
C LEU A 65 -1.17 -11.45 4.41
N PRO A 66 -1.35 -10.14 4.20
CA PRO A 66 -0.33 -9.15 4.47
C PRO A 66 -0.30 -8.74 5.94
N THR A 67 0.77 -8.10 6.39
CA THR A 67 0.87 -7.53 7.74
C THR A 67 0.79 -6.00 7.69
N GLY A 68 0.83 -5.36 8.87
CA GLY A 68 0.86 -3.91 9.01
C GLY A 68 -0.53 -3.27 9.10
N LYS A 69 -0.59 -1.97 8.80
CA LYS A 69 -1.80 -1.14 8.98
C LYS A 69 -2.79 -1.24 7.81
N THR A 70 -2.28 -1.52 6.60
CA THR A 70 -3.12 -1.60 5.39
C THR A 70 -4.26 -2.65 5.47
N PRO A 71 -4.05 -3.85 6.04
CA PRO A 71 -5.12 -4.84 6.17
C PRO A 71 -6.01 -4.70 7.41
N GLU A 72 -5.88 -3.64 8.23
CA GLU A 72 -6.60 -3.50 9.51
C GLU A 72 -8.12 -3.68 9.35
N HIS A 73 -8.76 -2.89 8.48
CA HIS A 73 -10.20 -3.04 8.24
C HIS A 73 -10.57 -4.39 7.61
N PHE A 74 -9.70 -4.98 6.79
CA PHE A 74 -9.93 -6.32 6.27
C PHE A 74 -10.04 -7.33 7.41
N ILE A 75 -9.11 -7.28 8.37
CA ILE A 75 -9.09 -8.15 9.55
C ILE A 75 -10.34 -7.91 10.41
N GLU A 76 -10.66 -6.66 10.71
CA GLU A 76 -11.83 -6.29 11.50
C GLU A 76 -13.13 -6.81 10.88
N TRP A 77 -13.31 -6.64 9.57
CA TRP A 77 -14.50 -7.13 8.88
C TRP A 77 -14.59 -8.65 8.85
N VAL A 78 -13.49 -9.36 8.58
CA VAL A 78 -13.49 -10.83 8.64
C VAL A 78 -13.86 -11.31 10.05
N MET A 79 -13.25 -10.76 11.10
CA MET A 79 -13.57 -11.12 12.48
C MET A 79 -15.02 -10.78 12.84
N HIS A 80 -15.52 -9.63 12.37
CA HIS A 80 -16.91 -9.21 12.56
C HIS A 80 -17.89 -10.23 11.97
N TYR A 81 -17.71 -10.61 10.70
CA TYR A 81 -18.54 -11.60 10.03
C TYR A 81 -18.45 -12.98 10.70
N LEU A 82 -17.25 -13.44 11.03
CA LEU A 82 -17.06 -14.76 11.65
C LEU A 82 -17.69 -14.83 13.05
N LYS A 83 -17.57 -13.77 13.86
CA LYS A 83 -18.12 -13.74 15.23
C LYS A 83 -19.64 -13.64 15.24
N LYS A 84 -20.22 -12.91 14.28
CA LYS A 84 -21.63 -12.57 14.23
C LYS A 84 -22.41 -13.27 13.11
N TRP A 85 -21.86 -14.35 12.56
CA TRP A 85 -22.37 -15.06 11.38
C TRP A 85 -23.87 -15.39 11.45
N ASP A 86 -24.34 -15.74 12.65
CA ASP A 86 -25.72 -16.20 12.88
C ASP A 86 -26.70 -15.05 13.20
N GLU A 87 -26.23 -13.80 13.28
CA GLU A 87 -27.08 -12.61 13.44
C GLU A 87 -27.81 -12.29 12.13
N LYS A 88 -29.13 -12.04 12.19
CA LYS A 88 -29.96 -11.79 10.98
C LYS A 88 -29.46 -10.64 10.11
N GLU A 89 -29.02 -9.54 10.73
CA GLU A 89 -28.48 -8.39 9.99
C GLU A 89 -27.18 -8.73 9.25
N ILE A 90 -26.36 -9.61 9.83
CA ILE A 90 -25.10 -10.05 9.22
C ILE A 90 -25.37 -11.01 8.07
N GLN A 91 -26.29 -11.97 8.24
CA GLN A 91 -26.69 -12.85 7.14
C GLN A 91 -27.23 -12.07 5.95
N LYS A 92 -28.07 -11.06 6.21
CA LYS A 92 -28.59 -10.16 5.18
C LYS A 92 -27.48 -9.38 4.50
N ASP A 93 -26.53 -8.82 5.26
CA ASP A 93 -25.40 -8.09 4.69
C ASP A 93 -24.49 -9.01 3.85
N LEU A 94 -24.21 -10.23 4.29
CA LEU A 94 -23.45 -11.23 3.51
C LEU A 94 -24.15 -11.54 2.18
N GLU A 95 -25.43 -11.90 2.21
CA GLU A 95 -26.21 -12.24 1.02
C GLU A 95 -26.30 -11.06 0.04
N THR A 96 -26.57 -9.86 0.56
CA THR A 96 -26.65 -8.62 -0.24
C THR A 96 -25.32 -8.28 -0.91
N ASN A 97 -24.20 -8.75 -0.35
CA ASN A 97 -22.87 -8.56 -0.90
C ASN A 97 -22.31 -9.81 -1.61
N GLY A 98 -23.13 -10.82 -1.89
CA GLY A 98 -22.76 -11.95 -2.73
C GLY A 98 -22.06 -13.12 -2.01
N VAL A 99 -22.01 -13.13 -0.69
CA VAL A 99 -21.53 -14.28 0.11
C VAL A 99 -22.72 -15.13 0.55
N ASP A 100 -22.62 -16.45 0.46
CA ASP A 100 -23.71 -17.34 0.87
C ASP A 100 -23.77 -17.46 2.41
N PRO A 101 -24.79 -16.91 3.09
CA PRO A 101 -24.86 -16.98 4.56
C PRO A 101 -25.12 -18.40 5.08
N ALA A 102 -25.60 -19.33 4.25
CA ALA A 102 -25.85 -20.71 4.65
C ALA A 102 -24.55 -21.53 4.79
N LEU A 103 -23.46 -21.09 4.17
CA LEU A 103 -22.18 -21.81 4.15
C LEU A 103 -21.13 -21.09 5.02
N ARG A 104 -21.03 -21.45 6.29
CA ARG A 104 -19.99 -20.87 7.15
C ARG A 104 -18.58 -21.30 6.69
N PRO A 105 -17.63 -20.37 6.47
CA PRO A 105 -16.30 -20.71 6.01
C PRO A 105 -15.50 -21.49 7.05
N ARG A 106 -14.82 -22.57 6.63
CA ARG A 106 -14.00 -23.42 7.49
C ARG A 106 -12.58 -22.87 7.63
N MET A 107 -12.42 -21.89 8.52
CA MET A 107 -11.16 -21.18 8.73
C MET A 107 -10.03 -22.09 9.26
N ASP A 108 -10.37 -23.08 10.08
CA ASP A 108 -9.45 -24.01 10.73
C ASP A 108 -8.77 -24.99 9.75
N GLN A 109 -9.36 -25.17 8.57
CA GLN A 109 -8.87 -26.09 7.54
C GLN A 109 -7.95 -25.41 6.53
N LEU A 110 -7.85 -24.08 6.54
CA LEU A 110 -6.96 -23.33 5.67
C LEU A 110 -5.49 -23.59 6.02
N ARG A 111 -4.64 -23.56 4.99
CA ARG A 111 -3.18 -23.53 5.13
C ARG A 111 -2.70 -22.09 4.98
N PHE A 112 -1.90 -21.62 5.92
CA PHE A 112 -1.39 -20.24 5.91
C PHE A 112 0.09 -20.22 5.49
N VAL A 113 0.46 -19.30 4.59
CA VAL A 113 1.86 -19.07 4.19
C VAL A 113 2.23 -17.62 4.51
N GLN A 114 3.27 -17.42 5.31
CA GLN A 114 3.79 -16.10 5.64
C GLN A 114 4.52 -15.47 4.44
N ILE A 115 4.27 -14.18 4.18
CA ILE A 115 4.87 -13.45 3.05
C ILE A 115 6.33 -13.10 3.36
N ASP A 116 6.58 -12.54 4.54
CA ASP A 116 7.88 -11.99 4.90
C ASP A 116 8.07 -11.84 6.41
N GLU A 117 9.32 -11.58 6.80
CA GLU A 117 9.74 -11.27 8.17
C GLU A 117 11.05 -10.48 8.17
N PHE A 118 11.25 -9.62 9.17
CA PHE A 118 12.56 -8.97 9.38
C PHE A 118 13.62 -10.01 9.78
N TYR A 119 14.88 -9.76 9.43
CA TYR A 119 15.96 -10.69 9.76
C TYR A 119 17.21 -9.97 10.30
N PRO A 120 17.78 -10.45 11.43
CA PRO A 120 17.18 -11.41 12.38
C PRO A 120 16.08 -10.73 13.22
N ILE A 121 15.02 -11.45 13.58
CA ILE A 121 14.02 -10.96 14.55
C ILE A 121 13.48 -12.10 15.39
N ASN A 122 13.35 -11.88 16.70
CA ASN A 122 12.76 -12.86 17.60
C ASN A 122 11.22 -12.86 17.43
N PRO A 123 10.58 -13.99 17.11
CA PRO A 123 9.14 -14.06 16.90
C PRO A 123 8.29 -13.75 18.14
N ALA A 124 8.90 -13.70 19.32
CA ALA A 124 8.23 -13.25 20.54
C ALA A 124 8.10 -11.72 20.63
N GLN A 125 8.85 -10.95 19.83
CA GLN A 125 8.75 -9.49 19.81
C GLN A 125 7.42 -9.06 19.18
N THR A 126 6.77 -8.04 19.74
CA THR A 126 5.46 -7.58 19.30
C THR A 126 5.48 -6.95 17.89
N ASN A 127 6.64 -6.47 17.45
CA ASN A 127 6.86 -5.93 16.11
C ASN A 127 7.29 -6.99 15.07
N SER A 128 7.37 -8.27 15.44
CA SER A 128 7.55 -9.36 14.47
C SER A 128 6.27 -9.64 13.69
N PHE A 129 6.42 -9.94 12.41
CA PHE A 129 5.30 -10.33 11.56
C PHE A 129 4.73 -11.69 11.96
N ALA A 130 5.56 -12.62 12.45
CA ALA A 130 5.09 -13.85 13.05
C ALA A 130 4.19 -13.58 14.28
N HIS A 131 4.55 -12.63 15.14
CA HIS A 131 3.70 -12.22 16.26
C HIS A 131 2.36 -11.63 15.79
N TYR A 132 2.40 -10.77 14.76
CA TYR A 132 1.21 -10.20 14.13
C TYR A 132 0.28 -11.30 13.60
N ILE A 133 0.82 -12.24 12.82
CA ILE A 133 0.07 -13.35 12.22
C ILE A 133 -0.55 -14.24 13.31
N GLN A 134 0.20 -14.58 14.35
CA GLN A 134 -0.31 -15.35 15.50
C GLN A 134 -1.49 -14.64 16.17
N THR A 135 -1.44 -13.32 16.27
CA THR A 135 -2.47 -12.51 16.93
C THR A 135 -3.73 -12.36 16.08
N PHE A 136 -3.59 -11.87 14.85
CA PHE A 136 -4.73 -11.44 14.05
C PHE A 136 -5.28 -12.54 13.15
N TYR A 137 -4.43 -13.45 12.65
CA TYR A 137 -4.88 -14.50 11.76
C TYR A 137 -5.10 -15.82 12.49
N ILE A 138 -4.07 -16.35 13.17
CA ILE A 138 -4.22 -17.64 13.87
C ILE A 138 -5.29 -17.54 14.95
N ARG A 139 -5.13 -16.64 15.93
CA ARG A 139 -6.13 -16.44 16.98
C ARG A 139 -7.37 -15.69 16.47
N GLY A 140 -7.19 -14.61 15.72
CA GLY A 140 -8.31 -13.75 15.31
C GLY A 140 -9.27 -14.43 14.32
N PHE A 141 -8.77 -15.14 13.31
CA PHE A 141 -9.64 -15.84 12.34
C PHE A 141 -9.94 -17.29 12.74
N GLY A 142 -9.25 -17.82 13.75
CA GLY A 142 -9.37 -19.22 14.16
C GLY A 142 -8.67 -20.19 13.19
N LEU A 143 -7.57 -19.76 12.56
CA LEU A 143 -6.76 -20.67 11.73
C LEU A 143 -6.04 -21.69 12.60
N ASN A 144 -5.83 -22.90 12.09
CA ASN A 144 -5.06 -23.91 12.80
C ASN A 144 -3.56 -23.63 12.67
N ASN A 145 -2.89 -23.38 13.79
CA ASN A 145 -1.44 -23.13 13.82
C ASN A 145 -0.60 -24.25 13.20
N ARG A 146 -1.08 -25.52 13.24
CA ARG A 146 -0.37 -26.66 12.62
C ARG A 146 -0.39 -26.61 11.09
N ASN A 147 -1.32 -25.87 10.52
CA ASN A 147 -1.45 -25.66 9.07
C ASN A 147 -0.74 -24.38 8.61
N ALA A 148 -0.04 -23.67 9.50
CA ALA A 148 0.66 -22.45 9.19
C ALA A 148 2.15 -22.72 8.91
N LEU A 149 2.58 -22.32 7.72
CA LEU A 149 3.97 -22.27 7.31
C LEU A 149 4.53 -20.86 7.62
N LEU A 150 5.09 -20.70 8.82
CA LEU A 150 5.66 -19.42 9.29
C LEU A 150 7.17 -19.36 9.05
N LEU A 151 7.68 -18.15 8.83
CA LEU A 151 9.11 -17.91 8.69
C LEU A 151 9.79 -17.97 10.06
N ASN A 152 10.85 -18.78 10.16
CA ASN A 152 11.74 -18.75 11.32
C ASN A 152 12.91 -17.81 11.03
N ALA A 153 12.81 -16.55 11.46
CA ALA A 153 13.85 -15.53 11.25
C ALA A 153 14.80 -15.35 12.46
N TRP A 154 14.68 -16.19 13.51
CA TRP A 154 15.51 -16.09 14.71
C TRP A 154 16.53 -17.21 14.83
N SER A 155 16.11 -18.47 14.72
CA SER A 155 17.01 -19.61 14.96
C SER A 155 17.50 -20.27 13.67
N THR A 156 16.89 -19.95 12.52
CA THR A 156 17.32 -20.49 11.23
C THR A 156 18.76 -20.10 10.92
N GLY A 157 19.54 -21.10 10.50
CA GLY A 157 20.95 -20.94 10.14
C GLY A 157 21.91 -20.80 11.33
N MET A 158 21.42 -20.53 12.53
CA MET A 158 22.24 -20.38 13.74
C MET A 158 22.90 -21.70 14.14
N PRO A 159 24.20 -21.70 14.48
CA PRO A 159 24.82 -22.87 15.10
C PRO A 159 24.18 -23.21 16.44
N PRO A 160 24.20 -24.49 16.86
CA PRO A 160 23.69 -24.90 18.16
C PRO A 160 24.30 -24.07 19.30
N GLY A 161 23.45 -23.50 20.14
CA GLY A 161 23.85 -22.72 21.33
C GLY A 161 24.23 -21.27 21.06
N LEU A 162 24.20 -20.79 19.81
CA LEU A 162 24.42 -19.38 19.49
C LEU A 162 23.11 -18.64 19.19
N THR A 163 23.07 -17.35 19.54
CA THR A 163 21.98 -16.43 19.20
C THR A 163 22.37 -15.54 18.02
N PRO A 164 21.39 -14.95 17.31
CA PRO A 164 21.66 -13.98 16.26
C PRO A 164 22.52 -12.80 16.72
N ASP A 165 22.36 -12.31 17.95
CA ASP A 165 23.16 -11.19 18.47
C ASP A 165 24.66 -11.52 18.60
N GLN A 166 24.97 -12.80 18.85
CA GLN A 166 26.37 -13.27 18.92
C GLN A 166 26.99 -13.42 17.53
N VAL A 167 26.18 -13.73 16.51
CA VAL A 167 26.64 -13.92 15.13
C VAL A 167 26.64 -12.59 14.35
N PHE A 168 25.61 -11.77 14.54
CA PHE A 168 25.38 -10.49 13.86
C PHE A 168 25.31 -9.34 14.90
N PRO A 169 26.45 -8.89 15.44
CA PRO A 169 26.47 -7.77 16.38
C PRO A 169 25.78 -6.53 15.79
N ASN A 170 25.01 -5.82 16.64
CA ASN A 170 24.19 -4.67 16.26
C ASN A 170 23.14 -4.96 15.18
N GLU A 171 22.71 -6.23 15.09
CA GLU A 171 21.71 -6.72 14.12
C GLU A 171 22.12 -6.51 12.65
N ALA A 172 23.42 -6.29 12.39
CA ALA A 172 23.93 -5.98 11.07
C ALA A 172 24.32 -7.26 10.32
N VAL A 173 23.67 -7.49 9.19
CA VAL A 173 23.95 -8.64 8.30
C VAL A 173 24.58 -8.15 7.01
N ASP A 174 25.84 -8.49 6.77
CA ASP A 174 26.58 -8.12 5.57
C ASP A 174 26.39 -9.14 4.44
N LEU A 175 25.47 -8.85 3.52
CA LEU A 175 25.20 -9.72 2.36
C LEU A 175 26.39 -9.85 1.39
N SER A 176 27.41 -8.98 1.47
CA SER A 176 28.60 -9.12 0.62
C SER A 176 29.39 -10.40 0.93
N LEU A 177 29.22 -10.97 2.13
CA LEU A 177 29.81 -12.25 2.55
C LEU A 177 29.34 -13.46 1.71
N ARG A 178 28.27 -13.31 0.92
CA ARG A 178 27.89 -14.31 -0.10
C ARG A 178 28.94 -14.46 -1.21
N ILE A 179 29.69 -13.40 -1.51
CA ILE A 179 30.62 -13.36 -2.64
C ILE A 179 32.06 -13.27 -2.14
N ARG A 180 32.32 -12.43 -1.14
CA ARG A 180 33.68 -12.25 -0.60
C ARG A 180 34.01 -13.30 0.46
N HIS A 181 35.30 -13.50 0.71
CA HIS A 181 35.76 -14.30 1.84
C HIS A 181 35.70 -13.51 3.15
N GLY A 182 35.41 -14.21 4.24
CA GLY A 182 35.52 -13.67 5.60
C GLY A 182 36.98 -13.45 5.97
N LYS A 183 37.29 -12.31 6.57
CA LYS A 183 38.64 -11.88 6.96
C LYS A 183 39.03 -12.33 8.36
N ASN A 184 38.05 -12.70 9.17
CA ASN A 184 38.22 -13.13 10.55
C ASN A 184 37.20 -14.24 10.89
N HIS A 185 37.33 -14.83 12.07
CA HIS A 185 36.47 -15.93 12.50
C HIS A 185 34.97 -15.56 12.53
N LEU A 186 34.64 -14.34 12.96
CA LEU A 186 33.25 -13.88 13.01
C LEU A 186 32.66 -13.76 11.59
N GLU A 187 33.38 -13.18 10.63
CA GLU A 187 32.91 -13.07 9.25
C GLU A 187 32.77 -14.44 8.57
N ILE A 188 33.64 -15.40 8.89
CA ILE A 188 33.52 -16.79 8.40
C ILE A 188 32.24 -17.42 8.96
N LEU A 189 31.99 -17.26 10.27
CA LEU A 189 30.77 -17.75 10.90
C LEU A 189 29.51 -17.08 10.32
N GLN A 190 29.52 -15.75 10.16
CA GLN A 190 28.42 -14.99 9.56
C GLN A 190 28.10 -15.49 8.15
N ARG A 191 29.14 -15.75 7.35
CA ARG A 191 28.98 -16.30 6.00
C ARG A 191 28.30 -17.67 6.03
N GLU A 192 28.76 -18.60 6.88
CA GLU A 192 28.13 -19.92 7.01
C GLU A 192 26.65 -19.82 7.40
N VAL A 193 26.33 -18.89 8.30
CA VAL A 193 24.93 -18.65 8.72
C VAL A 193 24.10 -18.10 7.56
N ILE A 194 24.61 -17.14 6.79
CA ILE A 194 23.93 -16.61 5.60
C ILE A 194 23.66 -17.72 4.58
N GLU A 195 24.64 -18.58 4.31
CA GLU A 195 24.49 -19.73 3.39
C GLU A 195 23.38 -20.69 3.86
N ARG A 196 23.30 -20.98 5.17
CA ARG A 196 22.21 -21.80 5.74
C ARG A 196 20.85 -21.12 5.68
N VAL A 197 20.79 -19.80 5.79
CA VAL A 197 19.53 -19.04 5.61
C VAL A 197 19.08 -19.07 4.16
N ASP A 198 20.01 -19.03 3.19
CA ASP A 198 19.70 -19.16 1.76
C ASP A 198 19.15 -20.57 1.42
N GLU A 199 19.74 -21.62 2.00
CA GLU A 199 19.22 -22.99 1.95
C GLU A 199 17.80 -23.07 2.57
N TYR A 200 17.58 -22.44 3.72
CA TYR A 200 16.26 -22.36 4.34
C TYR A 200 15.23 -21.67 3.43
N CYS A 201 15.58 -20.54 2.81
CA CYS A 201 14.70 -19.84 1.87
C CYS A 201 14.31 -20.76 0.70
N THR A 202 15.27 -21.53 0.18
CA THR A 202 15.04 -22.53 -0.87
C THR A 202 14.07 -23.63 -0.42
N ASN A 203 14.22 -24.13 0.81
CA ASN A 203 13.33 -25.14 1.38
C ASN A 203 11.93 -24.59 1.68
N TYR A 204 11.82 -23.32 2.08
CA TYR A 204 10.54 -22.64 2.27
C TYR A 204 9.79 -22.47 0.94
N GLU A 205 10.49 -22.03 -0.11
CA GLU A 205 9.95 -21.97 -1.49
C GLU A 205 9.43 -23.35 -1.94
N ARG A 206 10.22 -24.41 -1.72
CA ARG A 206 9.84 -25.77 -2.09
C ARG A 206 8.55 -26.21 -1.40
N GLN A 207 8.44 -26.00 -0.09
CA GLN A 207 7.22 -26.31 0.67
C GLN A 207 5.99 -25.61 0.10
N ILE A 208 6.10 -24.33 -0.29
CA ILE A 208 4.97 -23.61 -0.91
C ILE A 208 4.58 -24.25 -2.24
N ARG A 209 5.56 -24.62 -3.08
CA ARG A 209 5.31 -25.23 -4.39
C ARG A 209 4.76 -26.66 -4.29
N ASP A 210 5.24 -27.44 -3.33
CA ASP A 210 4.77 -28.80 -3.06
C ASP A 210 3.31 -28.80 -2.59
N LEU A 211 2.87 -27.72 -1.93
CA LEU A 211 1.47 -27.48 -1.60
C LEU A 211 0.61 -27.09 -2.82
N GLY A 212 1.20 -26.86 -4.00
CA GLY A 212 0.51 -26.40 -5.21
C GLY A 212 0.51 -24.88 -5.39
N GLY A 213 1.21 -24.14 -4.53
CA GLY A 213 1.27 -22.68 -4.55
C GLY A 213 0.09 -21.99 -3.86
N ILE A 214 0.20 -20.67 -3.74
CA ILE A 214 -0.79 -19.85 -3.01
C ILE A 214 -2.09 -19.76 -3.81
N GLY A 215 -3.20 -20.19 -3.21
CA GLY A 215 -4.53 -20.13 -3.83
C GLY A 215 -5.23 -18.78 -3.66
N PHE A 216 -4.98 -18.09 -2.53
CA PHE A 216 -5.46 -16.73 -2.28
C PHE A 216 -4.33 -15.89 -1.68
N PHE A 217 -3.91 -14.86 -2.40
CA PHE A 217 -2.92 -13.88 -1.96
C PHE A 217 -3.61 -12.53 -1.77
N LEU A 218 -3.52 -11.96 -0.59
CA LEU A 218 -3.89 -10.56 -0.34
C LEU A 218 -2.60 -9.79 -0.01
N GLY A 219 -2.41 -8.64 -0.67
CA GLY A 219 -1.23 -7.81 -0.48
C GLY A 219 -1.56 -6.33 -0.45
N GLY A 220 -0.69 -5.54 0.17
CA GLY A 220 -0.62 -4.10 -0.07
C GLY A 220 0.32 -3.77 -1.23
N ILE A 221 0.41 -2.49 -1.57
CA ILE A 221 1.44 -1.96 -2.49
C ILE A 221 2.29 -0.88 -1.82
N GLY A 222 3.60 -1.06 -1.92
CA GLY A 222 4.60 -0.11 -1.44
C GLY A 222 4.61 1.22 -2.18
N PRO A 223 5.29 2.24 -1.65
CA PRO A 223 5.46 3.54 -2.34
C PRO A 223 6.22 3.44 -3.67
N ASP A 224 7.07 2.42 -3.84
CA ASP A 224 7.85 2.13 -5.05
C ASP A 224 7.23 1.03 -5.94
N GLY A 225 6.05 0.51 -5.57
CA GLY A 225 5.35 -0.54 -6.33
C GLY A 225 5.65 -1.97 -5.89
N HIS A 226 6.33 -2.13 -4.74
CA HIS A 226 6.61 -3.46 -4.19
C HIS A 226 5.37 -4.20 -3.68
N ILE A 227 5.47 -5.53 -3.69
CA ILE A 227 4.54 -6.46 -3.03
C ILE A 227 5.39 -7.36 -2.12
N GLY A 228 5.01 -7.49 -0.84
CA GLY A 228 5.94 -7.99 0.19
C GLY A 228 7.16 -7.08 0.28
N PHE A 229 8.37 -7.63 0.39
CA PHE A 229 9.61 -6.84 0.24
C PHE A 229 10.27 -6.94 -1.13
N ASN A 230 9.48 -7.23 -2.18
CA ASN A 230 9.98 -7.24 -3.56
C ASN A 230 10.02 -5.80 -4.11
N VAL A 231 11.02 -5.03 -3.66
CA VAL A 231 11.26 -3.62 -4.04
C VAL A 231 11.47 -3.41 -5.53
N SER A 232 11.33 -2.16 -5.99
CA SER A 232 11.64 -1.80 -7.38
C SER A 232 13.04 -2.30 -7.79
N GLY A 233 13.10 -2.97 -8.94
CA GLY A 233 14.27 -3.70 -9.42
C GLY A 233 14.26 -5.20 -9.11
N SER A 234 13.35 -5.69 -8.25
CA SER A 234 13.19 -7.12 -7.98
C SER A 234 12.78 -7.90 -9.23
N ASP A 235 13.41 -9.04 -9.44
CA ASP A 235 13.14 -9.89 -10.59
C ASP A 235 11.76 -10.57 -10.50
N HIS A 236 11.00 -10.60 -11.60
CA HIS A 236 9.70 -11.28 -11.68
C HIS A 236 9.77 -12.81 -11.47
N PHE A 237 10.93 -13.41 -11.66
CA PHE A 237 11.24 -14.81 -11.39
C PHE A 237 11.86 -15.03 -10.01
N SER A 238 11.99 -13.98 -9.19
CA SER A 238 12.51 -14.12 -7.83
C SER A 238 11.72 -15.13 -7.02
N THR A 239 12.45 -15.92 -6.23
CA THR A 239 11.92 -16.85 -5.22
C THR A 239 12.09 -16.27 -3.83
N THR A 240 11.63 -17.03 -2.83
CA THR A 240 11.91 -16.75 -1.42
C THR A 240 13.41 -16.50 -1.20
N ARG A 241 13.77 -15.39 -0.52
CA ARG A 241 15.18 -14.98 -0.32
C ARG A 241 15.37 -14.07 0.89
N LEU A 242 16.59 -14.06 1.41
CA LEU A 242 17.10 -13.01 2.29
C LEU A 242 17.65 -11.84 1.45
N THR A 243 17.13 -10.63 1.67
CA THR A 243 17.46 -9.43 0.89
C THR A 243 17.49 -8.16 1.75
N ALA A 244 18.16 -7.13 1.24
CA ALA A 244 18.10 -5.78 1.79
C ALA A 244 16.81 -5.06 1.37
N THR A 245 16.45 -4.04 2.15
CA THR A 245 15.34 -3.11 1.89
C THR A 245 15.86 -1.83 1.24
N ASN A 246 15.04 -1.14 0.45
CA ASN A 246 15.35 0.21 -0.05
C ASN A 246 14.98 1.28 0.98
N TYR A 247 15.41 2.52 0.73
CA TYR A 247 15.20 3.64 1.64
C TYR A 247 13.72 3.88 1.96
N GLU A 248 12.84 3.79 0.96
CA GLU A 248 11.41 4.01 1.11
C GLU A 248 10.79 2.96 2.04
N THR A 249 11.19 1.70 1.91
CA THR A 249 10.76 0.61 2.80
C THR A 249 11.30 0.81 4.21
N GLN A 250 12.57 1.22 4.35
CA GLN A 250 13.17 1.52 5.65
C GLN A 250 12.47 2.68 6.34
N ALA A 251 12.13 3.73 5.60
CA ALA A 251 11.39 4.89 6.11
C ALA A 251 9.98 4.48 6.56
N ALA A 252 9.30 3.62 5.81
CA ALA A 252 7.99 3.10 6.19
C ALA A 252 8.05 2.20 7.44
N ALA A 253 9.09 1.37 7.56
CA ALA A 253 9.29 0.46 8.70
C ALA A 253 9.92 1.12 9.93
N ALA A 254 10.47 2.35 9.80
CA ALA A 254 11.22 3.02 10.86
C ALA A 254 10.40 3.19 12.14
N GLY A 255 9.09 3.49 12.04
CA GLY A 255 8.21 3.59 13.21
C GLY A 255 8.10 2.26 13.97
N ASP A 256 7.97 1.15 13.25
CA ASP A 256 7.77 -0.19 13.84
C ASP A 256 9.07 -0.81 14.35
N LEU A 257 10.21 -0.40 13.80
CA LEU A 257 11.56 -0.89 14.18
C LEU A 257 12.29 0.00 15.18
N GLY A 258 11.68 1.09 15.66
CA GLY A 258 12.30 1.97 16.66
C GLY A 258 13.30 2.99 16.08
N GLY A 259 13.20 3.29 14.79
CA GLY A 259 13.93 4.38 14.12
C GLY A 259 14.58 3.98 12.81
N ILE A 260 14.93 4.99 12.01
CA ILE A 260 15.54 4.80 10.68
C ILE A 260 16.91 4.11 10.76
N GLU A 261 17.68 4.34 11.81
CA GLU A 261 19.01 3.74 12.00
C GLU A 261 18.93 2.22 12.23
N VAL A 262 17.90 1.75 12.93
CA VAL A 262 17.64 0.32 13.11
C VAL A 262 17.11 -0.27 11.79
N ALA A 263 16.13 0.39 11.17
CA ALA A 263 15.53 -0.07 9.91
C ALA A 263 16.56 -0.25 8.79
N ARG A 264 17.57 0.62 8.71
CA ARG A 264 18.67 0.54 7.74
C ARG A 264 19.57 -0.69 7.89
N ARG A 265 19.67 -1.24 9.09
CA ARG A 265 20.53 -2.39 9.40
C ARG A 265 19.79 -3.73 9.26
N ARG A 266 18.46 -3.70 9.32
CA ARG A 266 17.62 -4.88 9.23
C ARG A 266 17.44 -5.34 7.79
N LEU A 267 17.75 -6.60 7.56
CA LEU A 267 17.38 -7.29 6.33
C LEU A 267 15.97 -7.88 6.48
N VAL A 268 15.51 -8.52 5.41
CA VAL A 268 14.21 -9.20 5.36
C VAL A 268 14.33 -10.53 4.65
N ILE A 269 13.59 -11.52 5.15
CA ILE A 269 13.26 -12.73 4.39
C ILE A 269 11.89 -12.49 3.77
N THR A 270 11.75 -12.66 2.46
CA THR A 270 10.49 -12.45 1.75
C THR A 270 10.28 -13.50 0.67
N ILE A 271 9.03 -13.94 0.48
CA ILE A 271 8.66 -14.73 -0.69
C ILE A 271 8.87 -13.90 -1.95
N GLY A 272 9.33 -14.55 -3.01
CA GLY A 272 9.59 -13.88 -4.28
C GLY A 272 8.33 -13.67 -5.12
N LEU A 273 8.44 -12.81 -6.13
CA LEU A 273 7.35 -12.52 -7.06
C LEU A 273 6.91 -13.76 -7.85
N SER A 274 7.82 -14.68 -8.16
CA SER A 274 7.50 -15.95 -8.79
C SER A 274 6.71 -16.87 -7.87
N THR A 275 6.96 -16.81 -6.56
CA THR A 275 6.25 -17.57 -5.53
C THR A 275 4.78 -17.18 -5.48
N ILE A 276 4.52 -15.87 -5.44
CA ILE A 276 3.17 -15.27 -5.40
C ILE A 276 2.35 -15.71 -6.61
N THR A 277 3.01 -15.88 -7.75
CA THR A 277 2.39 -16.13 -9.05
C THR A 277 2.60 -17.55 -9.56
N TYR A 278 3.04 -18.46 -8.70
CA TYR A 278 3.34 -19.84 -9.05
C TYR A 278 2.08 -20.61 -9.45
N ASN A 279 0.99 -20.42 -8.69
CA ASN A 279 -0.32 -20.99 -9.01
C ASN A 279 -1.03 -20.09 -10.04
N PRO A 280 -1.20 -20.52 -11.31
CA PRO A 280 -1.81 -19.70 -12.37
C PRO A 280 -3.29 -19.38 -12.13
N ASP A 281 -3.98 -20.22 -11.35
CA ASP A 281 -5.39 -20.06 -10.98
C ASP A 281 -5.57 -19.31 -9.65
N GLY A 282 -4.46 -19.03 -8.95
CA GLY A 282 -4.45 -18.32 -7.68
C GLY A 282 -5.07 -16.92 -7.77
N VAL A 283 -5.81 -16.56 -6.73
CA VAL A 283 -6.47 -15.26 -6.57
C VAL A 283 -5.52 -14.29 -5.87
N ALA A 284 -4.80 -13.44 -6.61
CA ALA A 284 -3.99 -12.34 -6.05
C ALA A 284 -4.72 -10.96 -6.02
N ILE A 285 -5.05 -10.44 -4.85
CA ILE A 285 -5.71 -9.14 -4.66
C ILE A 285 -4.72 -8.17 -4.04
N ILE A 286 -4.55 -7.00 -4.65
CA ILE A 286 -3.76 -5.91 -4.08
C ILE A 286 -4.69 -4.78 -3.63
N ILE A 287 -4.61 -4.41 -2.36
CA ILE A 287 -5.36 -3.30 -1.76
C ILE A 287 -4.50 -2.04 -1.70
N ALA A 288 -5.05 -0.90 -2.11
CA ALA A 288 -4.37 0.40 -1.96
C ALA A 288 -5.36 1.54 -1.73
N ALA A 289 -4.98 2.49 -0.86
CA ALA A 289 -5.83 3.63 -0.53
C ALA A 289 -5.04 4.94 -0.54
N GLY A 290 -5.74 5.99 -0.97
CA GLY A 290 -5.26 7.38 -0.90
C GLY A 290 -4.51 7.83 -2.15
N GLU A 291 -4.55 9.14 -2.39
CA GLU A 291 -3.95 9.75 -3.58
C GLU A 291 -2.44 9.58 -3.67
N ALA A 292 -1.76 9.45 -2.52
CA ALA A 292 -0.33 9.16 -2.45
C ALA A 292 0.05 7.86 -3.18
N LYS A 293 -0.91 6.94 -3.36
CA LYS A 293 -0.72 5.68 -4.10
C LYS A 293 -1.07 5.79 -5.59
N ALA A 294 -1.63 6.91 -6.06
CA ALA A 294 -2.18 6.99 -7.41
C ALA A 294 -1.15 6.75 -8.52
N LYS A 295 0.07 7.29 -8.36
CA LYS A 295 1.11 7.10 -9.38
C LYS A 295 1.63 5.67 -9.43
N VAL A 296 1.80 5.03 -8.27
CA VAL A 296 2.24 3.63 -8.21
C VAL A 296 1.17 2.68 -8.73
N ILE A 297 -0.10 2.96 -8.45
CA ILE A 297 -1.23 2.21 -9.00
C ILE A 297 -1.30 2.35 -10.52
N GLN A 298 -1.16 3.57 -11.05
CA GLN A 298 -1.12 3.79 -12.50
C GLN A 298 -0.02 2.94 -13.15
N ASN A 299 1.20 2.97 -12.59
CA ASN A 299 2.31 2.17 -13.12
C ASN A 299 2.01 0.65 -13.03
N ALA A 300 1.48 0.17 -11.90
CA ALA A 300 1.18 -1.24 -11.70
C ALA A 300 0.04 -1.75 -12.59
N VAL A 301 -0.94 -0.89 -12.91
CA VAL A 301 -2.13 -1.25 -13.67
C VAL A 301 -1.92 -1.10 -15.18
N GLU A 302 -1.27 -0.03 -15.63
CA GLU A 302 -1.27 0.37 -17.05
C GLU A 302 0.08 0.14 -17.76
N ALA A 303 1.19 0.15 -17.02
CA ALA A 303 2.51 0.00 -17.63
C ALA A 303 2.75 -1.43 -18.14
N PRO A 304 3.63 -1.63 -19.14
CA PRO A 304 4.12 -2.96 -19.49
C PRO A 304 4.81 -3.64 -18.31
N ALA A 305 4.84 -4.97 -18.32
CA ALA A 305 5.54 -5.75 -17.31
C ALA A 305 7.03 -5.34 -17.24
N SER A 306 7.47 -4.96 -16.05
CA SER A 306 8.82 -4.44 -15.82
C SER A 306 9.23 -4.62 -14.36
N ASN A 307 10.47 -5.02 -14.11
CA ASN A 307 11.04 -5.10 -12.76
C ASN A 307 11.09 -3.71 -12.07
N LEU A 308 11.00 -2.60 -12.83
CA LEU A 308 10.84 -1.26 -12.26
C LEU A 308 9.53 -1.12 -11.48
N TYR A 309 8.51 -1.89 -11.87
CA TYR A 309 7.17 -1.91 -11.26
C TYR A 309 6.84 -3.36 -10.85
N PRO A 310 7.35 -3.84 -9.69
CA PRO A 310 7.25 -5.24 -9.27
C PRO A 310 5.83 -5.83 -9.33
N ALA A 311 4.83 -5.02 -8.99
CA ALA A 311 3.43 -5.43 -9.04
C ALA A 311 2.92 -5.84 -10.44
N THR A 312 3.61 -5.42 -11.52
CA THR A 312 3.27 -5.84 -12.88
C THR A 312 3.51 -7.34 -13.11
N VAL A 313 4.23 -8.05 -12.23
CA VAL A 313 4.31 -9.51 -12.27
C VAL A 313 2.93 -10.18 -12.21
N LEU A 314 1.96 -9.56 -11.53
CA LEU A 314 0.59 -10.07 -11.41
C LEU A 314 -0.14 -10.10 -12.75
N HIS A 315 0.38 -9.41 -13.77
CA HIS A 315 -0.16 -9.48 -15.12
C HIS A 315 -0.12 -10.90 -15.70
N LYS A 316 0.59 -11.88 -15.15
CA LYS A 316 0.48 -13.26 -15.66
C LYS A 316 -0.69 -14.06 -15.08
N LEU A 317 -1.26 -13.63 -13.96
CA LEU A 317 -2.35 -14.35 -13.30
C LEU A 317 -3.71 -14.02 -13.93
N LYS A 318 -4.50 -15.05 -14.24
CA LYS A 318 -5.87 -14.89 -14.74
C LYS A 318 -6.73 -14.15 -13.72
N ASN A 319 -6.59 -14.58 -12.48
CA ASN A 319 -7.33 -14.10 -11.34
C ASN A 319 -6.42 -13.18 -10.52
N ALA A 320 -5.93 -12.07 -11.06
CA ALA A 320 -5.31 -11.01 -10.27
C ALA A 320 -6.04 -9.70 -10.50
N ARG A 321 -6.18 -8.88 -9.46
CA ARG A 321 -6.85 -7.57 -9.53
C ARG A 321 -6.44 -6.64 -8.40
N PHE A 322 -6.71 -5.36 -8.59
CA PHE A 322 -6.52 -4.33 -7.59
C PHE A 322 -7.86 -3.88 -7.01
N TYR A 323 -7.94 -3.78 -5.70
CA TYR A 323 -9.01 -3.06 -5.02
C TYR A 323 -8.44 -1.74 -4.52
N ILE A 324 -9.02 -0.63 -4.94
CA ILE A 324 -8.43 0.68 -4.66
C ILE A 324 -9.48 1.71 -4.28
N THR A 325 -9.12 2.71 -3.49
CA THR A 325 -9.99 3.86 -3.31
C THR A 325 -9.99 4.75 -4.55
N LYS A 326 -11.06 5.55 -4.74
CA LYS A 326 -11.12 6.58 -5.80
C LYS A 326 -9.88 7.48 -5.85
N GLY A 327 -9.36 7.86 -4.69
CA GLY A 327 -8.13 8.66 -4.60
C GLY A 327 -6.91 7.96 -5.23
N ALA A 328 -6.75 6.65 -5.01
CA ALA A 328 -5.69 5.87 -5.63
C ALA A 328 -5.96 5.56 -7.12
N ALA A 329 -7.21 5.65 -7.59
CA ALA A 329 -7.58 5.49 -8.99
C ALA A 329 -7.42 6.76 -9.84
N LYS A 330 -7.22 7.93 -9.22
CA LYS A 330 -7.36 9.25 -9.88
C LYS A 330 -6.46 9.50 -11.10
N LEU A 331 -5.36 8.75 -11.23
CA LEU A 331 -4.43 8.85 -12.35
C LEU A 331 -4.65 7.76 -13.42
N LEU A 332 -5.59 6.84 -13.23
CA LEU A 332 -5.94 5.83 -14.24
C LEU A 332 -6.64 6.49 -15.43
N ILE A 333 -6.07 6.33 -16.62
CA ILE A 333 -6.38 7.11 -17.81
C ILE A 333 -7.83 6.88 -18.25
N GLU A 334 -8.23 5.62 -18.38
CA GLU A 334 -9.55 5.24 -18.87
C GLU A 334 -10.66 5.51 -17.84
N ARG A 335 -10.36 5.32 -16.55
CA ARG A 335 -11.32 5.61 -15.47
C ARG A 335 -11.57 7.11 -15.32
N ARG A 336 -10.52 7.94 -15.47
CA ARG A 336 -10.67 9.39 -15.53
C ARG A 336 -11.47 9.84 -16.75
N TYR A 337 -11.25 9.23 -17.92
CA TYR A 337 -12.08 9.50 -19.10
C TYR A 337 -13.56 9.19 -18.87
N GLU A 338 -13.85 8.07 -18.22
CA GLU A 338 -15.21 7.68 -17.84
C GLU A 338 -15.85 8.67 -16.86
N ASP A 339 -15.08 9.16 -15.87
CA ASP A 339 -15.56 10.16 -14.91
C ASP A 339 -15.97 11.46 -15.61
N VAL A 340 -15.07 11.99 -16.45
CA VAL A 340 -15.35 13.18 -17.26
C VAL A 340 -16.55 12.97 -18.18
N THR A 341 -16.72 11.75 -18.71
CA THR A 341 -17.85 11.40 -19.56
C THR A 341 -19.18 11.42 -18.80
N ARG A 342 -19.19 11.06 -17.51
CA ARG A 342 -20.39 11.08 -16.65
C ARG A 342 -20.74 12.47 -16.11
N MET A 343 -19.78 13.39 -16.03
CA MET A 343 -20.01 14.76 -15.54
C MET A 343 -20.67 15.66 -16.58
N ASP A 344 -21.81 16.27 -16.27
CA ASP A 344 -22.45 17.28 -17.13
C ASP A 344 -23.12 18.39 -16.31
N PRO A 345 -22.62 19.64 -16.35
CA PRO A 345 -21.37 20.07 -17.00
C PRO A 345 -20.13 19.52 -16.28
N VAL A 346 -18.97 19.52 -16.96
CA VAL A 346 -17.69 19.17 -16.30
C VAL A 346 -17.29 20.30 -15.34
N PRO A 347 -17.04 20.02 -14.05
CA PRO A 347 -16.65 21.04 -13.08
C PRO A 347 -15.34 21.74 -13.46
N GLU A 348 -15.26 23.06 -13.22
CA GLU A 348 -14.05 23.84 -13.54
C GLU A 348 -12.76 23.31 -12.92
N PRO A 349 -12.73 22.83 -11.65
CA PRO A 349 -11.52 22.23 -11.10
C PRO A 349 -11.04 21.01 -11.88
N GLU A 350 -11.96 20.17 -12.39
CA GLU A 350 -11.60 19.00 -13.18
C GLU A 350 -11.06 19.40 -14.56
N ILE A 351 -11.68 20.43 -15.17
CA ILE A 351 -11.16 21.04 -16.41
C ILE A 351 -9.75 21.56 -16.19
N ASP A 352 -9.52 22.33 -15.13
CA ASP A 352 -8.19 22.87 -14.79
C ASP A 352 -7.17 21.74 -14.66
N HIS A 353 -7.48 20.72 -13.87
CA HIS A 353 -6.59 19.58 -13.66
C HIS A 353 -6.23 18.86 -14.98
N ILE A 354 -7.21 18.55 -15.82
CA ILE A 354 -6.98 17.83 -17.08
C ILE A 354 -6.12 18.65 -18.04
N VAL A 355 -6.42 19.94 -18.18
CA VAL A 355 -5.70 20.82 -19.12
C VAL A 355 -4.29 21.12 -18.63
N ILE A 356 -4.09 21.28 -17.32
CA ILE A 356 -2.75 21.43 -16.72
C ILE A 356 -1.94 20.14 -16.89
N ASP A 357 -2.53 18.97 -16.64
CA ASP A 357 -1.86 17.69 -16.84
C ASP A 357 -1.46 17.49 -18.31
N LEU A 358 -2.34 17.87 -19.25
CA LEU A 358 -2.02 17.86 -20.68
C LEU A 358 -0.82 18.76 -21.00
N ALA A 359 -0.82 20.01 -20.50
CA ALA A 359 0.30 20.93 -20.69
C ALA A 359 1.63 20.35 -20.17
N ARG A 360 1.60 19.73 -18.99
CA ARG A 360 2.77 19.07 -18.39
C ARG A 360 3.23 17.88 -19.24
N HIS A 361 2.30 17.03 -19.68
CA HIS A 361 2.61 15.86 -20.51
C HIS A 361 3.22 16.24 -21.85
N GLN A 362 2.70 17.29 -22.48
CA GLN A 362 3.22 17.78 -23.76
C GLN A 362 4.48 18.67 -23.61
N HIS A 363 4.90 18.96 -22.37
CA HIS A 363 5.96 19.92 -22.07
C HIS A 363 5.73 21.30 -22.71
N LYS A 364 4.48 21.76 -22.73
CA LYS A 364 4.04 23.02 -23.34
C LYS A 364 3.47 23.97 -22.30
N ARG A 365 3.50 25.28 -22.59
CA ARG A 365 2.70 26.28 -21.85
C ARG A 365 1.22 26.08 -22.20
N LEU A 366 0.30 26.45 -21.30
CA LEU A 366 -1.14 26.41 -21.56
C LEU A 366 -1.54 27.13 -22.86
N SER A 367 -0.94 28.30 -23.11
CA SER A 367 -1.18 29.09 -24.31
C SER A 367 -0.61 28.49 -25.60
N ALA A 368 0.28 27.50 -25.49
CA ALA A 368 0.91 26.82 -26.62
C ALA A 368 0.24 25.47 -26.96
N LEU A 369 -0.79 25.07 -26.21
CA LEU A 369 -1.58 23.88 -26.50
C LEU A 369 -2.45 24.09 -27.75
N ASP A 370 -2.52 23.08 -28.59
CA ASP A 370 -3.32 23.07 -29.82
C ASP A 370 -4.35 21.92 -29.83
N GLN A 371 -5.12 21.82 -30.93
CA GLN A 371 -6.13 20.78 -31.08
C GLN A 371 -5.53 19.36 -31.12
N LYS A 372 -4.31 19.20 -31.66
CA LYS A 372 -3.64 17.89 -31.71
C LYS A 372 -3.23 17.45 -30.31
N ASP A 373 -2.78 18.38 -29.46
CA ASP A 373 -2.49 18.10 -28.06
C ASP A 373 -3.75 17.59 -27.34
N PHE A 374 -4.87 18.29 -27.49
CA PHE A 374 -6.13 17.88 -26.86
C PHE A 374 -6.62 16.52 -27.34
N ALA A 375 -6.43 16.20 -28.63
CA ALA A 375 -6.76 14.90 -29.21
C ALA A 375 -5.80 13.76 -28.79
N ALA A 376 -4.63 14.08 -28.21
CA ALA A 376 -3.64 13.06 -27.83
C ALA A 376 -4.07 12.23 -26.59
N ILE A 377 -4.93 12.79 -25.74
CA ILE A 377 -5.44 12.12 -24.53
C ILE A 377 -6.97 12.19 -24.53
N ARG A 378 -7.62 11.04 -24.37
CA ARG A 378 -9.09 10.94 -24.49
C ARG A 378 -9.83 11.84 -23.49
N SER A 379 -9.33 11.97 -22.26
CA SER A 379 -9.93 12.84 -21.24
C SER A 379 -9.81 14.32 -21.60
N SER A 380 -8.69 14.78 -22.16
CA SER A 380 -8.57 16.16 -22.63
C SER A 380 -9.49 16.44 -23.82
N GLU A 381 -9.54 15.53 -24.80
CA GLU A 381 -10.47 15.64 -25.93
C GLU A 381 -11.92 15.74 -25.45
N ARG A 382 -12.29 14.91 -24.45
CA ARG A 382 -13.64 14.91 -23.88
C ARG A 382 -13.97 16.23 -23.17
N VAL A 383 -13.04 16.76 -22.36
CA VAL A 383 -13.18 18.08 -21.73
C VAL A 383 -13.36 19.16 -22.78
N TRP A 384 -12.53 19.17 -23.82
CA TRP A 384 -12.60 20.17 -24.88
C TRP A 384 -13.93 20.11 -25.62
N THR A 385 -14.36 18.91 -26.02
CA THR A 385 -15.64 18.70 -26.71
C THR A 385 -16.82 19.16 -25.86
N LYS A 386 -16.89 18.72 -24.59
CA LYS A 386 -17.98 19.11 -23.68
C LYS A 386 -17.99 20.60 -23.34
N SER A 387 -16.82 21.26 -23.39
CA SER A 387 -16.74 22.69 -23.10
C SER A 387 -17.42 23.58 -24.16
N GLY A 388 -17.57 23.09 -25.40
CA GLY A 388 -18.06 23.88 -26.54
C GLY A 388 -17.18 25.08 -26.90
N LYS A 389 -15.94 25.15 -26.40
CA LYS A 389 -15.02 26.29 -26.58
C LYS A 389 -13.93 25.97 -27.60
N THR A 390 -13.35 27.01 -28.19
CA THR A 390 -12.06 26.86 -28.91
C THR A 390 -10.95 26.52 -27.92
N VAL A 391 -9.91 25.82 -28.37
CA VAL A 391 -8.74 25.49 -27.54
C VAL A 391 -8.16 26.76 -26.90
N ALA A 392 -7.99 27.84 -27.68
CA ALA A 392 -7.45 29.11 -27.20
C ALA A 392 -8.31 29.73 -26.07
N LYS A 393 -9.65 29.66 -26.18
CA LYS A 393 -10.55 30.18 -25.14
C LYS A 393 -10.50 29.30 -23.89
N LEU A 394 -10.47 27.98 -24.06
CA LEU A 394 -10.42 27.03 -22.95
C LEU A 394 -9.12 27.19 -22.15
N THR A 395 -7.97 27.23 -22.82
CA THR A 395 -6.67 27.36 -22.16
C THR A 395 -6.48 28.74 -21.54
N ALA A 396 -7.00 29.81 -22.15
CA ALA A 396 -7.01 31.15 -21.56
C ALA A 396 -7.80 31.19 -20.25
N GLN A 397 -8.97 30.54 -20.19
CA GLN A 397 -9.76 30.49 -18.95
C GLN A 397 -9.09 29.67 -17.85
N VAL A 398 -8.44 28.55 -18.19
CA VAL A 398 -7.64 27.78 -17.23
C VAL A 398 -6.47 28.62 -16.71
N ALA A 399 -5.80 29.36 -17.59
CA ALA A 399 -4.70 30.25 -17.19
C ALA A 399 -5.20 31.40 -16.29
N GLU A 400 -6.32 32.04 -16.64
CA GLU A 400 -6.94 33.09 -15.83
C GLU A 400 -7.33 32.59 -14.44
N ARG A 401 -7.98 31.42 -14.35
CA ARG A 401 -8.32 30.80 -13.05
C ARG A 401 -7.07 30.45 -12.25
N LEU A 402 -6.00 29.96 -12.89
CA LEU A 402 -4.75 29.65 -12.21
C LEU A 402 -4.07 30.91 -11.67
N THR A 403 -3.98 31.97 -12.48
CA THR A 403 -3.47 33.28 -12.04
C THR A 403 -4.29 33.84 -10.90
N LYS A 404 -5.62 33.81 -11.02
CA LYS A 404 -6.52 34.28 -9.96
C LYS A 404 -6.32 33.51 -8.64
N LYS A 405 -6.15 32.18 -8.67
CA LYS A 405 -5.84 31.38 -7.46
C LYS A 405 -4.53 31.84 -6.80
N ILE A 406 -3.50 32.16 -7.60
CA ILE A 406 -2.22 32.68 -7.10
C ILE A 406 -2.42 34.07 -6.50
N GLU A 407 -3.09 34.97 -7.20
CA GLU A 407 -3.38 36.33 -6.74
C GLU A 407 -4.22 36.33 -5.45
N ASP A 408 -5.24 35.48 -5.37
CA ASP A 408 -6.07 35.30 -4.18
C ASP A 408 -5.23 34.78 -3.00
N GLY A 409 -4.30 33.84 -3.23
CA GLY A 409 -3.36 33.37 -2.20
C GLY A 409 -2.30 34.38 -1.77
N LEU A 410 -2.08 35.45 -2.55
CA LEU A 410 -1.18 36.56 -2.22
C LEU A 410 -1.88 37.68 -1.44
N LYS A 411 -3.21 37.71 -1.41
CA LYS A 411 -3.97 38.73 -0.66
C LYS A 411 -3.78 38.52 0.84
N ALA A 412 -3.58 39.63 1.55
CA ALA A 412 -3.63 39.60 3.01
C ALA A 412 -5.05 39.27 3.45
N VAL A 413 -5.18 38.25 4.29
CA VAL A 413 -6.43 37.95 4.98
C VAL A 413 -6.34 38.58 6.35
N GLU A 414 -7.34 39.36 6.76
CA GLU A 414 -7.36 40.09 8.03
C GLU A 414 -8.75 40.01 8.68
N GLY A 415 -8.79 39.96 10.01
CA GLY A 415 -10.04 39.91 10.78
C GLY A 415 -10.78 38.57 10.70
N GLU A 416 -10.12 37.52 10.22
CA GLU A 416 -10.73 36.20 10.03
C GLU A 416 -10.36 35.22 11.15
N SER A 417 -11.17 34.16 11.29
CA SER A 417 -10.94 33.08 12.26
C SER A 417 -10.61 31.77 11.55
N PHE A 418 -9.42 31.23 11.81
CA PHE A 418 -8.95 29.98 11.20
C PHE A 418 -8.99 28.83 12.21
N LEU A 419 -9.59 27.70 11.81
CA LEU A 419 -9.46 26.44 12.52
C LEU A 419 -8.44 25.55 11.81
N HIS A 420 -7.35 25.23 12.50
CA HIS A 420 -6.35 24.30 12.04
C HIS A 420 -6.61 22.93 12.66
N THR A 421 -6.81 21.92 11.82
CA THR A 421 -6.88 20.52 12.26
C THR A 421 -5.61 19.81 11.85
N ALA A 422 -4.93 19.15 12.79
CA ALA A 422 -3.78 18.33 12.48
C ALA A 422 -3.78 17.04 13.31
N PRO A 423 -3.29 15.92 12.76
CA PRO A 423 -3.20 14.68 13.51
C PRO A 423 -2.13 14.76 14.61
N HIS A 424 -1.09 15.57 14.41
CA HIS A 424 -0.02 15.79 15.38
C HIS A 424 0.36 17.28 15.50
N HIS A 425 0.92 17.69 16.65
CA HIS A 425 1.21 19.11 16.91
C HIS A 425 2.38 19.67 16.08
N ASP A 426 3.39 18.84 15.82
CA ASP A 426 4.52 19.21 14.98
C ASP A 426 4.14 19.39 13.51
N ASP A 427 3.03 18.81 13.03
CA ASP A 427 2.63 18.95 11.62
C ASP A 427 2.34 20.41 11.28
N ILE A 428 1.73 21.14 12.22
CA ILE A 428 1.36 22.55 12.02
C ILE A 428 2.61 23.43 11.99
N ILE A 429 3.54 23.21 12.92
CA ILE A 429 4.72 24.06 13.09
C ILE A 429 5.82 23.70 12.08
N LEU A 430 6.05 22.41 11.80
CA LEU A 430 7.16 21.95 10.97
C LEU A 430 6.79 21.81 9.48
N GLY A 431 5.60 21.28 9.19
CA GLY A 431 5.20 20.97 7.82
C GLY A 431 4.28 22.01 7.18
N TYR A 432 3.38 22.57 7.98
CA TYR A 432 2.28 23.40 7.52
C TYR A 432 2.57 24.90 7.64
N TRP A 433 3.49 25.31 8.53
CA TRP A 433 3.75 26.72 8.83
C TRP A 433 4.08 27.55 7.58
N ALA A 434 4.89 27.00 6.68
CA ALA A 434 5.21 27.64 5.40
C ALA A 434 3.96 27.94 4.55
N TYR A 435 2.92 27.11 4.64
CA TYR A 435 1.67 27.25 3.89
C TYR A 435 0.72 28.28 4.51
N VAL A 436 0.75 28.46 5.84
CA VAL A 436 -0.11 29.43 6.53
C VAL A 436 0.56 30.73 6.94
N LEU A 437 1.83 30.89 6.59
CA LEU A 437 2.57 32.10 6.93
C LEU A 437 1.83 33.37 6.49
N HIS A 438 1.14 33.34 5.35
CA HIS A 438 0.35 34.48 4.86
C HIS A 438 -0.91 34.76 5.68
N LEU A 439 -1.45 33.77 6.41
CA LEU A 439 -2.63 33.91 7.27
C LEU A 439 -2.27 34.38 8.68
N VAL A 440 -1.10 34.01 9.20
CA VAL A 440 -0.67 34.36 10.57
C VAL A 440 0.03 35.73 10.68
N ARG A 441 0.14 36.47 9.56
CA ARG A 441 0.82 37.77 9.50
C ARG A 441 0.01 38.92 10.09
N SER A 442 -1.32 38.84 10.06
CA SER A 442 -2.17 39.90 10.58
C SER A 442 -2.51 39.64 12.05
N PRO A 443 -2.24 40.57 12.97
CA PRO A 443 -2.63 40.43 14.37
C PRO A 443 -4.15 40.49 14.59
N LEU A 444 -4.91 40.84 13.55
CA LEU A 444 -6.38 40.86 13.58
C LEU A 444 -6.99 39.47 13.34
N ASN A 445 -6.21 38.51 12.85
CA ASN A 445 -6.68 37.14 12.66
C ASN A 445 -6.64 36.35 13.96
N SER A 446 -7.63 35.49 14.16
CA SER A 446 -7.64 34.52 15.25
C SER A 446 -7.36 33.11 14.72
N HIS A 447 -6.55 32.36 15.45
CA HIS A 447 -6.14 31.01 15.06
C HIS A 447 -6.48 30.03 16.17
N HIS A 448 -7.31 29.05 15.86
CA HIS A 448 -7.66 27.95 16.73
C HIS A 448 -7.00 26.68 16.20
N VAL A 449 -6.38 25.92 17.10
CA VAL A 449 -5.69 24.69 16.72
C VAL A 449 -6.34 23.51 17.44
N ALA A 450 -6.86 22.58 16.65
CA ALA A 450 -7.47 21.35 17.11
C ALA A 450 -6.61 20.15 16.68
N TYR A 451 -5.93 19.54 17.64
CA TYR A 451 -5.17 18.33 17.39
C TYR A 451 -6.09 17.11 17.51
N MET A 452 -6.22 16.36 16.42
CA MET A 452 -6.96 15.10 16.36
C MET A 452 -5.96 13.95 16.49
N THR A 453 -5.48 13.70 17.70
CA THR A 453 -4.49 12.65 17.93
C THR A 453 -5.15 11.26 17.84
N SER A 454 -4.78 10.49 16.81
CA SER A 454 -4.69 9.04 16.98
C SER A 454 -3.36 8.79 17.71
N GLY A 455 -3.40 8.29 18.93
CA GLY A 455 -2.30 8.35 19.92
C GLY A 455 -0.98 7.61 19.61
N PHE A 456 -0.55 7.49 18.35
CA PHE A 456 0.59 6.66 17.95
C PHE A 456 1.88 7.41 17.60
N ASN A 457 1.84 8.71 17.30
CA ASN A 457 3.03 9.48 16.89
C ASN A 457 3.26 10.74 17.74
N ALA A 458 2.74 10.79 18.97
CA ALA A 458 3.00 11.93 19.85
C ALA A 458 4.48 12.04 20.21
N VAL A 459 5.04 13.26 20.22
CA VAL A 459 6.29 13.55 20.93
C VAL A 459 6.17 12.96 22.34
N THR A 460 7.04 12.01 22.67
CA THR A 460 6.99 11.37 23.98
C THR A 460 7.23 12.41 25.07
N ASN A 461 6.56 12.27 26.22
CA ASN A 461 6.79 13.14 27.38
C ASN A 461 8.28 13.26 27.72
N PHE A 462 9.04 12.18 27.49
CA PHE A 462 10.49 12.15 27.67
C PHE A 462 11.24 13.11 26.74
N TYR A 463 10.89 13.17 25.46
CA TYR A 463 11.53 14.12 24.53
C TYR A 463 11.20 15.57 24.89
N VAL A 464 9.94 15.88 25.22
CA VAL A 464 9.55 17.23 25.66
C VAL A 464 10.32 17.62 26.92
N GLN A 465 10.40 16.71 27.90
CA GLN A 465 11.16 16.93 29.12
C GLN A 465 12.64 17.21 28.81
N GLN A 466 13.26 16.42 27.92
CA GLN A 466 14.66 16.60 27.53
C GLN A 466 14.90 17.94 26.83
N GLN A 467 13.98 18.41 25.98
CA GLN A 467 14.09 19.73 25.36
C GLN A 467 13.92 20.87 26.38
N LEU A 468 13.03 20.73 27.36
CA LEU A 468 12.89 21.69 28.46
C LEU A 468 14.15 21.74 29.33
N GLU A 469 14.77 20.60 29.62
CA GLU A 469 16.05 20.54 30.35
C GLU A 469 17.20 21.17 29.55
N ASN A 470 17.27 20.92 28.23
CA ASN A 470 18.28 21.54 27.36
C ASN A 470 18.10 23.06 27.28
N LEU A 471 16.87 23.53 27.13
CA LEU A 471 16.55 24.96 27.15
C LEU A 471 16.92 25.59 28.49
N GLN A 472 16.59 24.92 29.61
CA GLN A 472 16.98 25.39 30.94
C GLN A 472 18.50 25.53 31.06
N ARG A 473 19.28 24.52 30.61
CA ARG A 473 20.74 24.59 30.60
C ARG A 473 21.28 25.71 29.72
N PHE A 474 20.66 25.96 28.56
CA PHE A 474 21.05 27.05 27.68
C PHE A 474 20.80 28.42 28.32
N ILE A 475 19.64 28.61 28.97
CA ILE A 475 19.28 29.86 29.66
C ILE A 475 20.15 30.08 30.91
N THR A 476 20.53 29.02 31.62
CA THR A 476 21.34 29.12 32.84
C THR A 476 22.84 29.03 32.61
N ALA A 477 23.28 28.77 31.37
CA ALA A 477 24.69 28.84 31.02
C ALA A 477 25.17 30.29 31.09
N PRO A 478 26.25 30.60 31.82
CA PRO A 478 26.83 31.93 31.79
C PRO A 478 27.35 32.20 30.37
N SER A 479 27.02 33.39 29.86
CA SER A 479 27.37 33.90 28.53
C SER A 479 28.86 33.91 28.24
#